data_AF-A0A183U6I9-F1
#
_entry.id   AF-A0A183U6I9-F1
#
_cell.length_a   1.000
_cell.length_b   1.000
_cell.length_c   1.000
_cell.angle_alpha   90.00
_cell.angle_beta   90.00
_cell.angle_gamma   90.00
#
_symmetry.space_group_name_H-M   'P 1'
#
loop_
_entity.id
_entity.type
_entity.pdbx_description
1 polymer ?
#
loop_
_entity_poly.entity_id
_entity_poly.type
_entity_poly.pdbx_seq_one_letter_code
_entity_poly.pdbx_strand_id
1 'polypeptide(L)'
;LVIEVAHASIIANFGVLILKYADLFVGSPTALADNVLYEALKKSVNDYNRRLFVPCGAFWGSNDVQKMANLGTLKGLTITMIRHPSSLRLEGPLKELSEKAKLSDSAVVLYDGPVRALCSLAPSNVNTMAAAALAAHTLGFDLTRAKLISDPRFATYYIIFVSSVHGTDNCATSLPVGVRKSKEMHAIF
;
A
#
# COMPACT_ATOMS: atom_id res chain seq x y z
N LEU A 1 -5.02 -14.23 -18.20
CA LEU A 1 -4.57 -13.53 -16.99
C LEU A 1 -3.05 -13.41 -17.03
N VAL A 2 -2.52 -12.20 -16.93
CA VAL A 2 -1.08 -11.92 -16.77
C VAL A 2 -0.84 -11.50 -15.33
N ILE A 3 0.22 -12.02 -14.71
CA ILE A 3 0.56 -11.75 -13.31
C ILE A 3 1.88 -10.99 -13.27
N GLU A 4 1.84 -9.73 -12.86
CA GLU A 4 3.03 -8.93 -12.61
C GLU A 4 3.50 -9.14 -11.17
N VAL A 5 4.76 -9.58 -10.99
CA VAL A 5 5.42 -9.74 -9.68
C VAL A 5 6.91 -9.33 -9.80
N ALA A 6 7.18 -8.26 -10.54
CA ALA A 6 8.53 -7.82 -10.87
C ALA A 6 8.81 -6.43 -10.28
N HIS A 7 8.12 -5.41 -10.78
CA HIS A 7 8.33 -4.02 -10.38
C HIS A 7 7.18 -3.13 -10.88
N ALA A 8 6.90 -2.04 -10.15
CA ALA A 8 5.88 -1.04 -10.50
C ALA A 8 6.05 -0.48 -11.92
N SER A 9 7.29 -0.38 -12.43
CA SER A 9 7.57 0.09 -13.80
C SER A 9 7.00 -0.81 -14.89
N ILE A 10 6.81 -2.10 -14.64
CA ILE A 10 6.19 -3.02 -15.62
C ILE A 10 4.73 -2.63 -15.84
N ILE A 11 4.02 -2.24 -14.79
CA ILE A 11 2.63 -1.76 -14.89
C ILE A 11 2.58 -0.42 -15.61
N ALA A 12 3.50 0.50 -15.29
CA ALA A 12 3.59 1.79 -15.95
C ALA A 12 3.82 1.67 -17.46
N ASN A 13 4.73 0.77 -17.88
CA ASN A 13 5.12 0.65 -19.27
C ASN A 13 4.17 -0.24 -20.10
N PHE A 14 3.61 -1.29 -19.50
CA PHE A 14 2.91 -2.35 -20.24
C PHE A 14 1.49 -2.62 -19.76
N GLY A 15 1.03 -2.04 -18.65
CA GLY A 15 -0.28 -2.37 -18.07
C GLY A 15 -1.45 -2.15 -19.04
N VAL A 16 -1.48 -1.01 -19.73
CA VAL A 16 -2.48 -0.72 -20.77
C VAL A 16 -2.39 -1.70 -21.94
N LEU A 17 -1.18 -2.04 -22.39
CA LEU A 17 -0.98 -3.00 -23.48
C LEU A 17 -1.48 -4.39 -23.09
N ILE A 18 -1.18 -4.84 -21.87
CA ILE A 18 -1.61 -6.13 -21.35
C ILE A 18 -3.14 -6.21 -21.30
N LEU A 19 -3.80 -5.17 -20.81
CA LEU A 19 -5.27 -5.10 -20.73
C LEU A 19 -5.97 -5.16 -22.09
N LYS A 20 -5.28 -4.89 -23.21
CA LYS A 20 -5.86 -5.16 -24.54
C LYS A 20 -6.10 -6.65 -24.79
N TYR A 21 -5.26 -7.51 -24.21
CA TYR A 21 -5.19 -8.93 -24.55
C TYR A 21 -5.56 -9.86 -23.39
N ALA A 22 -5.45 -9.42 -22.13
CA ALA A 22 -5.67 -10.28 -20.97
C ALA A 22 -6.10 -9.50 -19.72
N ASP A 23 -6.78 -10.19 -18.81
CA ASP A 23 -6.91 -9.75 -17.42
C ASP A 23 -5.53 -9.56 -16.80
N LEU A 24 -5.39 -8.57 -15.91
CA LEU A 24 -4.11 -8.19 -15.31
C LEU A 24 -4.16 -8.31 -13.78
N PHE A 25 -3.15 -8.95 -13.20
CA PHE A 25 -2.90 -8.93 -11.77
C PHE A 25 -1.65 -8.08 -11.50
N VAL A 26 -1.80 -7.05 -10.66
CA VAL A 26 -0.76 -6.06 -10.33
C VAL A 26 -0.15 -6.40 -8.97
N GLY A 27 1.00 -7.08 -8.94
CA GLY A 27 1.72 -7.41 -7.71
C GLY A 27 2.47 -6.23 -7.10
N SER A 28 2.67 -5.16 -7.88
CA SER A 28 3.29 -3.90 -7.46
C SER A 28 2.28 -2.74 -7.45
N PRO A 29 1.32 -2.71 -6.49
CA PRO A 29 0.26 -1.69 -6.45
C PRO A 29 0.74 -0.26 -6.21
N THR A 30 2.01 -0.05 -5.85
CA THR A 30 2.60 1.29 -5.79
C THR A 30 2.57 2.02 -7.13
N ALA A 31 2.52 1.30 -8.26
CA ALA A 31 2.30 1.89 -9.58
C ALA A 31 0.96 2.66 -9.67
N LEU A 32 -0.07 2.19 -8.96
CA LEU A 32 -1.40 2.77 -8.98
C LEU A 32 -1.50 4.08 -8.18
N ALA A 33 -0.41 4.50 -7.52
CA ALA A 33 -0.29 5.82 -6.91
C ALA A 33 -0.08 6.93 -7.95
N ASP A 34 0.23 6.62 -9.21
CA ASP A 34 0.17 7.59 -10.30
C ASP A 34 -1.26 7.68 -10.83
N ASN A 35 -1.88 8.85 -10.67
CA ASN A 35 -3.27 9.07 -11.07
C ASN A 35 -3.47 8.99 -12.60
N VAL A 36 -2.48 9.41 -13.39
CA VAL A 36 -2.56 9.35 -14.85
C VAL A 36 -2.57 7.90 -15.30
N LEU A 37 -1.67 7.08 -14.74
CA LEU A 37 -1.62 5.65 -15.01
C LEU A 37 -2.89 4.94 -14.52
N TYR A 38 -3.35 5.25 -13.30
CA TYR A 38 -4.55 4.66 -12.72
C TYR A 38 -5.78 4.86 -13.59
N GLU A 39 -6.03 6.10 -14.05
CA GLU A 39 -7.17 6.39 -14.93
C GLU A 39 -7.01 5.74 -16.32
N ALA A 40 -5.79 5.68 -16.87
CA ALA A 40 -5.54 4.98 -18.13
C ALA A 40 -5.82 3.47 -18.05
N LEU A 41 -5.43 2.82 -16.94
CA LEU A 41 -5.73 1.41 -16.69
C LEU A 41 -7.23 1.18 -16.50
N LYS A 42 -7.88 2.01 -15.68
CA LYS A 42 -9.33 1.95 -15.45
C LYS A 42 -10.12 2.10 -16.75
N LYS A 43 -9.72 3.03 -17.63
CA LYS A 43 -10.30 3.17 -18.96
C LYS A 43 -10.09 1.90 -19.79
N SER A 44 -8.87 1.35 -19.79
CA SER A 44 -8.54 0.14 -20.57
C SER A 44 -9.33 -1.10 -20.11
N VAL A 45 -9.56 -1.26 -18.81
CA VAL A 45 -10.44 -2.29 -18.24
C VAL A 45 -11.82 -2.23 -18.88
N ASN A 46 -12.41 -1.03 -18.97
CA ASN A 46 -13.72 -0.82 -19.57
C ASN A 46 -13.71 -1.02 -21.10
N ASP A 47 -12.76 -0.41 -21.81
CA ASP A 47 -12.67 -0.44 -23.28
C ASP A 47 -12.50 -1.86 -23.83
N TYR A 48 -11.78 -2.73 -23.10
CA TYR A 48 -11.45 -4.09 -23.54
C TYR A 48 -12.21 -5.19 -22.78
N ASN A 49 -13.16 -4.82 -21.92
CA ASN A 49 -13.90 -5.74 -21.05
C ASN A 49 -12.95 -6.74 -20.35
N ARG A 50 -12.04 -6.19 -19.55
CA ARG A 50 -11.05 -6.92 -18.74
C ARG A 50 -11.22 -6.63 -17.27
N ARG A 51 -10.50 -7.39 -16.45
CA ARG A 51 -10.43 -7.21 -15.00
C ARG A 51 -9.01 -6.88 -14.56
N LEU A 52 -8.91 -6.04 -13.54
CA LEU A 52 -7.64 -5.72 -12.90
C LEU A 52 -7.70 -6.09 -11.41
N PHE A 53 -6.78 -6.96 -11.02
CA PHE A 53 -6.67 -7.49 -9.67
C PHE A 53 -5.45 -6.92 -8.95
N VAL A 54 -5.58 -6.71 -7.65
CA VAL A 54 -4.46 -6.35 -6.77
C VAL A 54 -4.45 -7.29 -5.56
N PRO A 55 -3.29 -7.82 -5.16
CA PRO A 55 -3.20 -8.57 -3.93
C PRO A 55 -3.36 -7.67 -2.71
N CYS A 56 -4.10 -8.16 -1.72
CA CYS A 56 -4.07 -7.59 -0.38
C CYS A 56 -2.70 -7.79 0.27
N GLY A 57 -1.99 -8.85 -0.14
CA GLY A 57 -0.66 -9.17 0.35
C GLY A 57 -0.66 -9.35 1.86
N ALA A 58 0.08 -8.49 2.56
CA ALA A 58 0.18 -8.50 4.01
C ALA A 58 -0.92 -7.70 4.73
N PHE A 59 -1.83 -7.07 3.99
CA PHE A 59 -2.91 -6.27 4.54
C PHE A 59 -4.15 -7.14 4.78
N TRP A 60 -4.21 -7.77 5.95
CA TRP A 60 -5.29 -8.69 6.31
C TRP A 60 -6.62 -7.97 6.60
N GLY A 61 -6.57 -6.65 6.87
CA GLY A 61 -7.75 -5.82 7.12
C GLY A 61 -8.41 -5.24 5.87
N SER A 62 -8.07 -5.73 4.67
CA SER A 62 -8.59 -5.21 3.40
C SER A 62 -10.10 -5.23 3.31
N ASN A 63 -10.71 -6.33 3.74
CA ASN A 63 -12.14 -6.57 3.54
C ASN A 63 -12.95 -5.66 4.45
N ASP A 64 -12.51 -5.47 5.68
CA ASP A 64 -13.17 -4.59 6.64
C ASP A 64 -13.03 -3.13 6.23
N VAL A 65 -11.81 -2.70 5.84
CA VAL A 65 -11.61 -1.34 5.32
C VAL A 65 -12.46 -1.09 4.07
N GLN A 66 -12.52 -2.04 3.14
CA GLN A 66 -13.35 -1.90 1.94
C GLN A 66 -14.84 -1.85 2.29
N LYS A 67 -15.33 -2.69 3.21
CA LYS A 67 -16.72 -2.62 3.70
C LYS A 67 -17.03 -1.26 4.32
N MET A 68 -16.14 -0.73 5.17
CA MET A 68 -16.34 0.57 5.83
C MET A 68 -16.29 1.73 4.84
N ALA A 69 -15.46 1.63 3.79
CA ALA A 69 -15.47 2.57 2.69
C ALA A 69 -16.79 2.49 1.90
N ASN A 70 -17.28 1.28 1.57
CA ASN A 70 -18.54 1.07 0.86
C ASN A 70 -19.76 1.61 1.65
N LEU A 71 -19.73 1.49 2.98
CA LEU A 71 -20.77 2.01 3.87
C LEU A 71 -20.64 3.53 4.13
N GLY A 72 -19.60 4.20 3.63
CA GLY A 72 -19.34 5.62 3.86
C GLY A 72 -18.94 5.96 5.31
N THR A 73 -18.65 4.96 6.13
CA THR A 73 -18.29 5.11 7.55
C THR A 73 -16.82 5.37 7.76
N LEU A 74 -15.94 5.04 6.80
CA LEU A 74 -14.50 5.27 6.86
C LEU A 74 -14.18 6.77 6.70
N LYS A 75 -13.73 7.44 7.78
CA LYS A 75 -13.38 8.87 7.79
C LYS A 75 -11.88 9.14 7.76
N GLY A 76 -11.08 8.16 8.14
CA GLY A 76 -9.62 8.26 8.11
C GLY A 76 -9.01 6.87 8.22
N LEU A 77 -7.83 6.72 7.61
CA LEU A 77 -7.04 5.50 7.67
C LEU A 77 -5.57 5.88 7.83
N THR A 78 -4.93 5.38 8.89
CA THR A 78 -3.49 5.47 9.09
C THR A 78 -2.90 4.07 9.15
N ILE A 79 -1.85 3.85 8.38
CA ILE A 79 -1.12 2.59 8.34
C ILE A 79 0.28 2.86 8.84
N THR A 80 0.64 2.25 9.95
CA THR A 80 2.00 2.33 10.48
C THR A 80 2.71 1.02 10.18
N MET A 81 3.85 1.09 9.50
CA MET A 81 4.72 -0.06 9.25
C MET A 81 6.04 0.14 9.99
N ILE A 82 6.39 -0.80 10.86
CA ILE A 82 7.68 -0.83 11.56
C ILE A 82 8.53 -1.94 10.95
N ARG A 83 9.76 -1.61 10.54
CA ARG A 83 10.74 -2.58 10.01
C ARG A 83 12.11 -2.39 10.60
N HIS A 84 12.85 -3.49 10.69
CA HIS A 84 14.29 -3.40 10.90
C HIS A 84 14.95 -2.64 9.72
N PRO A 85 15.89 -1.71 9.98
CA PRO A 85 16.53 -0.93 8.93
C PRO A 85 17.17 -1.77 7.81
N SER A 86 17.74 -2.94 8.12
CA SER A 86 18.36 -3.82 7.11
C SER A 86 17.37 -4.46 6.13
N SER A 87 16.07 -4.48 6.46
CA SER A 87 15.01 -5.06 5.64
C SER A 87 14.39 -4.04 4.67
N LEU A 88 14.81 -2.78 4.74
CA LEU A 88 14.28 -1.68 3.95
C LEU A 88 15.20 -1.40 2.75
N ARG A 89 14.67 -1.55 1.54
CA ARG A 89 15.37 -1.21 0.29
C ARG A 89 15.03 0.23 -0.09
N LEU A 90 15.67 1.19 0.58
CA LEU A 90 15.38 2.61 0.42
C LEU A 90 16.46 3.32 -0.38
N GLU A 91 16.08 4.43 -1.00
CA GLU A 91 16.96 5.32 -1.75
C GLU A 91 16.80 6.77 -1.27
N GLY A 92 17.75 7.64 -1.65
CA GLY A 92 17.70 9.06 -1.35
C GLY A 92 17.59 9.38 0.15
N PRO A 93 16.81 10.41 0.53
CA PRO A 93 16.73 10.89 1.92
C PRO A 93 16.26 9.83 2.93
N LEU A 94 15.39 8.90 2.51
CA LEU A 94 14.90 7.83 3.40
C LEU A 94 16.00 6.83 3.74
N LYS A 95 16.93 6.59 2.82
CA LYS A 95 18.09 5.71 3.08
C LYS A 95 18.99 6.32 4.15
N GLU A 96 19.30 7.62 4.04
CA GLU A 96 20.15 8.31 5.02
C GLU A 96 19.54 8.27 6.43
N LEU A 97 18.23 8.48 6.54
CA LEU A 97 17.50 8.35 7.81
C LEU A 97 17.53 6.91 8.35
N SER A 98 17.39 5.91 7.48
CA SER A 98 17.42 4.49 7.88
C SER A 98 18.81 4.04 8.32
N GLU A 99 19.89 4.51 7.68
CA GLU A 99 21.25 4.23 8.13
C GLU A 99 21.55 4.89 9.49
N LYS A 100 21.07 6.12 9.73
CA LYS A 100 21.13 6.73 11.06
C LYS A 100 20.38 5.90 12.11
N ALA A 101 19.23 5.35 11.74
CA ALA A 101 18.45 4.48 12.61
C ALA A 101 19.17 3.17 12.96
N LYS A 102 20.04 2.64 12.07
CA LYS A 102 20.87 1.45 12.39
C LYS A 102 21.91 1.72 13.47
N LEU A 103 22.41 2.94 13.52
CA LEU A 103 23.47 3.35 14.45
C LEU A 103 22.89 3.82 15.79
N SER A 104 21.58 4.06 15.86
CA SER A 104 20.87 4.39 17.10
C SER A 104 20.24 3.15 17.73
N ASP A 105 20.03 3.14 19.05
CA ASP A 105 19.22 2.11 19.73
C ASP A 105 17.71 2.44 19.77
N SER A 106 17.27 3.43 18.98
CA SER A 106 15.90 3.97 19.02
C SER A 106 15.19 3.87 17.67
N ALA A 107 13.86 3.82 17.74
CA ALA A 107 13.02 3.85 16.55
C ALA A 107 13.04 5.24 15.90
N VAL A 108 13.22 5.29 14.58
CA VAL A 108 13.22 6.52 13.78
C VAL A 108 12.04 6.50 12.82
N VAL A 109 11.24 7.56 12.83
CA VAL A 109 10.20 7.77 11.82
C VAL A 109 10.87 8.22 10.52
N LEU A 110 10.81 7.39 9.49
CA LEU A 110 11.34 7.68 8.17
C LEU A 110 10.39 8.55 7.36
N TYR A 111 9.09 8.32 7.52
CA TYR A 111 8.05 9.01 6.78
C TYR A 111 6.75 9.06 7.58
N ASP A 112 6.05 10.18 7.50
CA ASP A 112 4.68 10.33 8.05
C ASP A 112 3.88 11.31 7.19
N GLY A 113 2.93 10.80 6.39
CA GLY A 113 2.21 11.59 5.39
C GLY A 113 1.33 10.75 4.45
N PRO A 114 0.85 11.31 3.34
CA PRO A 114 0.02 10.57 2.37
C PRO A 114 0.71 9.34 1.76
N VAL A 115 -0.04 8.25 1.57
CA VAL A 115 0.48 7.04 0.91
C VAL A 115 1.01 7.35 -0.50
N ARG A 116 0.40 8.30 -1.22
CA ARG A 116 0.80 8.67 -2.59
C ARG A 116 2.29 9.01 -2.69
N ALA A 117 2.75 9.94 -1.86
CA ALA A 117 4.14 10.39 -1.89
C ALA A 117 5.10 9.28 -1.44
N LEU A 118 4.70 8.46 -0.47
CA LEU A 118 5.53 7.32 -0.02
C LEU A 118 5.71 6.25 -1.10
N CYS A 119 4.72 6.01 -1.96
CA CYS A 119 4.81 5.04 -3.04
C CYS A 119 5.96 5.36 -4.01
N SER A 120 6.20 6.65 -4.29
CA SER A 120 7.33 7.08 -5.12
C SER A 120 8.68 6.99 -4.40
N LEU A 121 8.70 7.23 -3.08
CA LEU A 121 9.93 7.23 -2.28
C LEU A 121 10.42 5.82 -1.92
N ALA A 122 9.51 4.84 -1.80
CA ALA A 122 9.84 3.49 -1.32
C ALA A 122 9.05 2.38 -2.04
N PRO A 123 9.01 2.35 -3.38
CA PRO A 123 8.07 1.53 -4.17
C PRO A 123 8.13 0.03 -3.87
N SER A 124 9.31 -0.52 -3.56
CA SER A 124 9.49 -1.94 -3.25
C SER A 124 9.10 -2.33 -1.81
N ASN A 125 8.88 -1.36 -0.93
CA ASN A 125 8.67 -1.63 0.51
C ASN A 125 7.21 -1.45 0.93
N VAL A 126 6.43 -0.66 0.18
CA VAL A 126 5.14 -0.12 0.65
C VAL A 126 3.95 -0.62 -0.15
N ASN A 127 4.09 -1.74 -0.88
CA ASN A 127 2.98 -2.40 -1.58
C ASN A 127 1.77 -2.66 -0.66
N THR A 128 2.00 -3.01 0.61
CA THR A 128 0.91 -3.22 1.57
C THR A 128 0.15 -1.93 1.91
N MET A 129 0.87 -0.80 1.99
CA MET A 129 0.25 0.50 2.24
C MET A 129 -0.53 0.98 1.00
N ALA A 130 0.00 0.74 -0.20
CA ALA A 130 -0.70 1.00 -1.45
C ALA A 130 -1.98 0.16 -1.59
N ALA A 131 -1.92 -1.15 -1.28
CA ALA A 131 -3.10 -2.02 -1.29
C ALA A 131 -4.19 -1.56 -0.32
N ALA A 132 -3.80 -1.06 0.84
CA ALA A 132 -4.74 -0.53 1.82
C ALA A 132 -5.36 0.82 1.41
N ALA A 133 -4.60 1.70 0.76
CA ALA A 133 -5.14 2.93 0.16
C ALA A 133 -6.17 2.62 -0.94
N LEU A 134 -5.94 1.55 -1.71
CA LEU A 134 -6.89 1.05 -2.71
C LEU A 134 -8.15 0.45 -2.07
N ALA A 135 -8.01 -0.32 -0.99
CA ALA A 135 -9.14 -0.85 -0.24
C ALA A 135 -9.99 0.29 0.37
N ALA A 136 -9.34 1.34 0.87
CA ALA A 136 -9.95 2.57 1.35
C ALA A 136 -10.32 3.52 0.20
N HIS A 137 -11.05 3.04 -0.80
CA HIS A 137 -11.33 3.78 -2.04
C HIS A 137 -11.96 5.17 -1.84
N THR A 138 -12.66 5.43 -0.73
CA THR A 138 -13.19 6.76 -0.36
C THR A 138 -12.12 7.76 0.11
N LEU A 139 -10.97 7.27 0.58
CA LEU A 139 -9.81 8.06 0.99
C LEU A 139 -8.71 8.07 -0.08
N GLY A 140 -8.53 6.94 -0.76
CA GLY A 140 -7.50 6.74 -1.77
C GLY A 140 -6.08 6.97 -1.25
N PHE A 141 -5.15 7.25 -2.17
CA PHE A 141 -3.74 7.45 -1.86
C PHE A 141 -3.43 8.79 -1.16
N ASP A 142 -4.32 9.77 -1.28
CA ASP A 142 -4.09 11.13 -0.77
C ASP A 142 -4.50 11.29 0.69
N LEU A 143 -5.63 10.70 1.08
CA LEU A 143 -6.16 10.83 2.44
C LEU A 143 -5.79 9.64 3.34
N THR A 144 -5.33 8.54 2.77
CA THR A 144 -4.72 7.46 3.57
C THR A 144 -3.32 7.90 4.02
N ARG A 145 -3.10 7.90 5.33
CA ARG A 145 -1.81 8.28 5.93
C ARG A 145 -0.92 7.06 6.12
N ALA A 146 0.33 7.16 5.70
CA ALA A 146 1.37 6.18 5.95
C ALA A 146 2.37 6.71 6.97
N LYS A 147 2.72 5.86 7.94
CA LYS A 147 3.81 6.09 8.88
C LYS A 147 4.83 4.95 8.76
N LEU A 148 5.99 5.24 8.20
CA LEU A 148 7.08 4.26 8.05
C LEU A 148 8.10 4.49 9.14
N ILE A 149 8.37 3.46 9.94
CA ILE A 149 9.28 3.51 11.08
C ILE A 149 10.38 2.47 10.89
N SER A 150 11.61 2.90 11.12
CA SER A 150 12.80 2.05 11.16
C SER A 150 13.17 1.83 12.62
N ASP A 151 13.08 0.61 13.12
CA ASP A 151 13.43 0.27 14.51
C ASP A 151 14.42 -0.90 14.54
N PRO A 152 15.67 -0.70 14.99
CA PRO A 152 16.70 -1.74 15.02
C PRO A 152 16.45 -2.81 16.09
N ARG A 153 15.54 -2.58 17.04
CA ARG A 153 15.18 -3.56 18.07
C ARG A 153 14.18 -4.61 17.58
N PHE A 154 13.56 -4.38 16.43
CA PHE A 154 12.66 -5.34 15.80
C PHE A 154 13.44 -6.40 15.01
N ALA A 155 13.02 -7.66 15.12
CA ALA A 155 13.55 -8.75 14.30
C ALA A 155 13.10 -8.62 12.82
N THR A 156 13.40 -9.63 12.00
CA THR A 156 13.13 -9.65 10.53
C THR A 156 11.63 -9.60 10.14
N TYR A 157 10.70 -9.52 11.09
CA TYR A 157 9.27 -9.33 10.83
C TYR A 157 8.88 -7.85 10.87
N TYR A 158 7.72 -7.52 10.32
CA TYR A 158 7.18 -6.16 10.32
C TYR A 158 5.80 -6.17 10.97
N ILE A 159 5.52 -5.13 11.75
CA ILE A 159 4.21 -4.92 12.34
C ILE A 159 3.49 -3.86 11.55
N ILE A 160 2.22 -4.13 11.25
CA ILE A 160 1.32 -3.15 10.66
C ILE A 160 0.26 -2.80 11.69
N PHE A 161 0.21 -1.52 12.05
CA PHE A 161 -0.92 -0.96 12.79
C PHE A 161 -1.83 -0.28 11.80
N VAL A 162 -3.11 -0.61 11.89
CA VAL A 162 -4.17 0.01 11.12
C VAL A 162 -5.03 0.77 12.09
N SER A 163 -5.10 2.08 11.91
CA SER A 163 -5.99 2.94 12.68
C SER A 163 -7.03 3.55 11.76
N SER A 164 -8.29 3.33 12.06
CA SER A 164 -9.42 3.86 11.30
C SER A 164 -10.34 4.68 12.19
N VAL A 165 -10.91 5.74 11.61
CA VAL A 165 -11.90 6.60 12.26
C VAL A 165 -13.27 6.33 11.65
N HIS A 166 -14.29 6.12 12.49
CA HIS A 166 -15.65 5.78 12.07
C HIS A 166 -16.71 6.67 12.73
N GLY A 167 -17.70 7.12 11.95
CA GLY A 167 -18.85 7.86 12.48
C GLY A 167 -18.52 9.29 12.94
N THR A 168 -19.33 9.84 13.85
CA THR A 168 -19.14 11.17 14.48
C THR A 168 -18.17 11.15 15.66
N ASP A 169 -17.77 9.97 16.11
CA ASP A 169 -16.91 9.80 17.28
C ASP A 169 -15.48 9.53 16.79
N ASN A 170 -14.54 10.39 17.18
CA ASN A 170 -13.10 10.30 16.87
C ASN A 170 -12.39 9.11 17.54
N CYS A 171 -13.07 7.98 17.74
CA CYS A 171 -12.51 6.81 18.42
C CYS A 171 -11.65 6.00 17.43
N ALA A 172 -10.34 6.21 17.48
CA ALA A 172 -9.37 5.46 16.69
C ALA A 172 -9.30 4.01 17.19
N THR A 173 -9.75 3.07 16.37
CA THR A 173 -9.55 1.63 16.62
C THR A 173 -8.17 1.25 16.09
N SER A 174 -7.28 0.76 16.94
CA SER A 174 -5.96 0.25 16.55
C SER A 174 -5.89 -1.25 16.79
N LEU A 175 -5.60 -2.02 15.75
CA LEU A 175 -5.36 -3.45 15.85
C LEU A 175 -3.87 -3.73 15.59
N PRO A 176 -3.12 -4.29 16.55
CA PRO A 176 -1.80 -4.82 16.26
C PRO A 176 -1.96 -6.08 15.40
N VAL A 177 -1.60 -6.01 14.12
CA VAL A 177 -1.65 -7.18 13.24
C VAL A 177 -0.24 -7.78 13.13
N GLY A 178 -0.04 -8.91 13.79
CA GLY A 178 1.12 -9.78 13.54
C GLY A 178 0.92 -10.54 12.23
N VAL A 179 1.70 -10.23 11.20
CA VAL A 179 1.50 -10.80 9.86
C VAL A 179 2.18 -12.18 9.74
N ARG A 180 1.40 -13.25 9.58
CA ARG A 180 1.79 -14.40 8.73
C ARG A 180 1.35 -14.09 7.29
N LYS A 181 1.96 -14.68 6.25
CA LYS A 181 1.52 -14.43 4.86
C LYS A 181 0.17 -15.12 4.60
N SER A 182 -0.89 -14.37 4.25
CA SER A 182 -2.13 -14.94 3.66
C SER A 182 -2.16 -14.66 2.15
N LYS A 183 -2.95 -15.44 1.40
CA LYS A 183 -3.08 -15.38 -0.07
C LYS A 183 -4.52 -15.03 -0.47
N GLU A 184 -5.04 -13.89 -0.03
CA GLU A 184 -6.35 -13.38 -0.49
C GLU A 184 -6.19 -12.33 -1.61
N MET A 185 -7.11 -12.36 -2.58
CA MET A 185 -7.09 -11.53 -3.81
C MET A 185 -8.40 -10.76 -3.92
N HIS A 186 -8.34 -9.49 -4.32
CA HIS A 186 -9.53 -8.67 -4.61
C HIS A 186 -9.44 -8.04 -6.00
N ALA A 187 -10.55 -8.06 -6.72
CA ALA A 187 -10.71 -7.23 -7.92
C ALA A 187 -10.85 -5.77 -7.47
N ILE A 188 -10.11 -4.87 -8.13
CA ILE A 188 -10.25 -3.43 -7.90
C ILE A 188 -11.21 -2.83 -8.93
N PHE A 189 -11.22 -3.40 -10.12
CA PHE A 189 -12.10 -3.04 -11.24
C PHE A 189 -12.60 -4.31 -11.93
#